data_AF-A0A0G3M2K6-F1
#
_entry.id   AF-A0A0G3M2K6-F1
#
_cell.length_a   1.000
_cell.length_b   1.000
_cell.length_c   1.000
_cell.angle_alpha   90.00
_cell.angle_beta   90.00
_cell.angle_gamma   90.00
#
_symmetry.space_group_name_H-M   'P 1'
#
loop_
_entity.id
_entity.type
_entity.pdbx_description
1 polymer ?
#
loop_
_entity_poly.entity_id
_entity_poly.type
_entity_poly.pdbx_seq_one_letter_code
_entity_poly.pdbx_strand_id
1 'polypeptide(L)'
;MNKYILLLLTFCLTTSCVSSDFKSYQSIDNLPKTKEYYEIKESDGKVNYVKVGVHTLYNIQNNHSIYIAFKSKVMTASSIRSSTFGKIDPSPEERVYLKKIDKKKLITDTVYISLPNKVYTFYYKEN
;
A
#
# COMPACT_ATOMS: atom_id res chain seq x y z
N MET A 1 29.80 32.54 17.02
CA MET A 1 29.62 31.13 16.60
C MET A 1 28.65 30.45 17.56
N ASN A 2 27.80 29.53 17.10
CA ASN A 2 26.83 28.72 17.89
C ASN A 2 25.42 29.27 18.18
N LYS A 3 24.80 30.06 17.30
CA LYS A 3 23.33 30.24 17.32
C LYS A 3 22.59 29.72 16.09
N TYR A 4 23.30 29.48 14.99
CA TYR A 4 22.74 28.95 13.74
C TYR A 4 22.88 27.43 13.56
N ILE A 5 23.68 26.76 14.41
CA ILE A 5 23.93 25.32 14.30
C ILE A 5 22.78 24.50 14.94
N LEU A 6 22.04 25.08 15.89
CA LEU A 6 20.89 24.40 16.50
C LEU A 6 19.61 24.48 15.64
N LEU A 7 19.51 25.46 14.74
CA LEU A 7 18.39 25.57 13.81
C LEU A 7 18.48 24.57 12.64
N LEU A 8 19.67 23.99 12.41
CA LEU A 8 19.89 22.98 11.38
C LEU A 8 19.53 21.55 11.84
N LEU A 9 19.35 21.32 13.14
CA LEU A 9 18.91 20.03 13.70
C LEU A 9 17.37 19.89 13.73
N THR A 10 16.64 20.96 13.42
CA THR A 10 15.19 20.94 13.17
C THR A 10 14.86 20.88 11.68
N PHE A 11 15.82 20.49 10.83
CA PHE A 11 15.46 19.73 9.63
C PHE A 11 14.92 18.38 10.12
N CYS A 12 13.62 18.37 10.44
CA CYS A 12 12.83 17.17 10.67
C CYS A 12 13.17 16.20 9.53
N LEU A 13 13.98 15.19 9.83
CA LEU A 13 14.23 14.09 8.92
C LEU A 13 12.89 13.39 8.74
N THR A 14 12.11 13.81 7.74
CA THR A 14 10.90 13.12 7.31
C THR A 14 11.35 11.83 6.66
N THR A 15 11.47 10.77 7.47
CA THR A 15 11.72 9.43 6.96
C THR A 15 10.39 8.79 6.59
N SER A 16 10.41 7.88 5.61
CA SER A 16 9.22 7.15 5.19
C SER A 16 9.53 5.67 5.06
N CYS A 17 8.53 4.83 5.34
CA CYS A 17 8.66 3.38 5.23
C CYS A 17 7.31 2.79 4.82
N VAL A 18 7.34 1.67 4.08
CA VAL A 18 6.15 0.89 3.76
C VAL A 18 6.27 -0.48 4.40
N SER A 19 5.44 -0.77 5.40
CA SER A 19 5.37 -2.08 6.05
C SER A 19 4.51 -3.05 5.23
N SER A 20 4.92 -4.32 5.21
CA SER A 20 4.22 -5.42 4.51
C SER A 20 3.18 -6.09 5.41
N ASP A 21 2.27 -5.30 5.99
CA ASP A 21 1.30 -5.74 7.00
C ASP A 21 -0.01 -6.31 6.40
N PHE A 22 -0.06 -6.50 5.08
CA PHE A 22 -1.19 -7.13 4.40
C PHE A 22 -0.80 -8.52 3.88
N LYS A 23 -1.73 -9.48 3.99
CA LYS A 23 -1.56 -10.84 3.49
C LYS A 23 -2.67 -11.21 2.51
N SER A 24 -2.32 -11.93 1.45
CA SER A 24 -3.29 -12.45 0.48
C SER A 24 -4.18 -13.54 1.12
N TYR A 25 -5.43 -13.61 0.70
CA TYR A 25 -6.39 -14.60 1.20
C TYR A 25 -5.90 -16.06 1.02
N GLN A 26 -5.90 -16.83 2.12
CA GLN A 26 -5.28 -18.16 2.18
C GLN A 26 -6.09 -19.28 1.50
N SER A 27 -7.40 -19.11 1.26
CA SER A 27 -8.25 -20.26 0.88
C SER A 27 -8.47 -20.46 -0.62
N ILE A 28 -8.10 -19.50 -1.48
CA ILE A 28 -8.33 -19.63 -2.94
C ILE A 28 -7.08 -19.31 -3.78
N ASP A 29 -6.16 -18.48 -3.29
CA ASP A 29 -5.13 -17.95 -4.19
C ASP A 29 -3.68 -18.16 -3.77
N ASN A 30 -3.37 -18.36 -2.47
CA ASN A 30 -1.99 -18.52 -1.94
C ASN A 30 -0.93 -17.85 -2.83
N LEU A 31 -1.17 -16.55 -3.14
CA LEU A 31 -0.49 -15.92 -4.26
C LEU A 31 1.02 -16.03 -4.05
N PRO A 32 1.78 -16.51 -5.05
CA PRO A 32 3.22 -16.53 -4.96
C PRO A 32 3.73 -15.16 -4.52
N LYS A 33 4.53 -15.13 -3.45
CA LYS A 33 5.10 -13.90 -2.90
C LYS A 33 6.59 -13.88 -3.20
N THR A 34 7.04 -12.83 -3.89
CA THR A 34 8.47 -12.55 -4.12
C THR A 34 8.83 -11.28 -3.38
N LYS A 35 9.58 -11.42 -2.26
CA LYS A 35 9.85 -10.32 -1.31
C LYS A 35 8.55 -9.72 -0.78
N GLU A 36 8.26 -8.47 -1.09
CA GLU A 36 7.06 -7.73 -0.63
C GLU A 36 5.92 -7.71 -1.64
N TYR A 37 6.09 -8.37 -2.79
CA TYR A 37 5.13 -8.36 -3.89
C TYR A 37 4.40 -9.70 -4.01
N TYR A 38 3.10 -9.63 -4.25
CA TYR A 38 2.25 -10.75 -4.61
C TYR A 38 2.12 -10.83 -6.12
N GLU A 39 2.24 -12.03 -6.66
CA GLU A 39 1.95 -12.33 -8.06
C GLU A 39 0.45 -12.26 -8.32
N ILE A 40 0.04 -11.55 -9.37
CA ILE A 40 -1.34 -11.48 -9.86
C ILE A 40 -1.36 -11.73 -11.37
N LYS A 41 -2.48 -12.25 -11.88
CA LYS A 41 -2.66 -12.62 -13.29
C LYS A 41 -3.70 -11.71 -13.93
N GLU A 42 -3.34 -11.12 -15.06
CA GLU A 42 -4.22 -10.30 -15.87
C GLU A 42 -5.17 -11.16 -16.71
N SER A 43 -6.17 -10.54 -17.34
CA SER A 43 -7.16 -11.22 -18.18
C SER A 43 -6.57 -11.88 -19.42
N ASP A 44 -5.44 -11.37 -19.92
CA ASP A 44 -4.71 -11.93 -21.05
C ASP A 44 -3.70 -13.02 -20.63
N GLY A 45 -3.67 -13.38 -19.35
CA GLY A 45 -2.76 -14.38 -18.78
C GLY A 45 -1.38 -13.84 -18.41
N LYS A 46 -1.08 -12.55 -18.64
CA LYS A 46 0.20 -11.96 -18.20
C LYS A 46 0.30 -11.94 -16.69
N VAL A 47 1.51 -12.20 -16.22
CA VAL A 47 1.85 -12.13 -14.80
C VAL A 47 2.33 -10.73 -14.43
N ASN A 48 1.79 -10.20 -13.34
CA ASN A 48 2.15 -8.92 -12.77
C ASN A 48 2.33 -9.05 -11.25
N TYR A 49 2.78 -7.98 -10.61
CA TYR A 49 3.14 -7.98 -9.21
C TYR A 49 2.60 -6.76 -8.50
N VAL A 50 1.99 -6.98 -7.33
CA VAL A 50 1.44 -5.92 -6.49
C VAL A 50 2.03 -5.97 -5.08
N LYS A 51 2.46 -4.83 -4.57
CA LYS A 51 2.75 -4.62 -3.15
C LYS A 51 1.52 -3.98 -2.50
N VAL A 52 1.09 -4.51 -1.36
CA VAL A 52 0.04 -3.93 -0.53
C VAL A 52 0.60 -3.77 0.87
N GLY A 53 0.50 -2.58 1.44
CA GLY A 53 1.15 -2.25 2.71
C GLY A 53 0.61 -1.00 3.36
N VAL A 54 1.20 -0.64 4.51
CA VAL A 54 0.96 0.64 5.17
C VAL A 54 2.18 1.52 4.96
N HIS A 55 2.00 2.62 4.23
CA HIS A 55 2.99 3.67 4.14
C HIS A 55 2.88 4.57 5.37
N THR A 56 4.01 4.77 6.05
CA THR A 56 4.14 5.68 7.18
C THR A 56 5.13 6.77 6.83
N LEU A 57 4.68 8.01 6.88
CA LEU A 57 5.53 9.20 6.84
C LEU A 57 5.75 9.65 8.28
N TYR A 58 6.98 9.50 8.77
CA TYR A 58 7.35 9.87 10.12
C TYR A 58 7.53 11.39 10.22
N ASN A 59 6.66 12.01 11.01
CA ASN A 59 6.68 13.43 11.34
C ASN A 59 6.07 13.61 12.74
N ILE A 60 5.84 14.84 13.18
CA ILE A 60 5.30 15.15 14.53
C ILE A 60 4.01 14.36 14.84
N GLN A 61 3.18 14.08 13.84
CA GLN A 61 1.90 13.39 14.01
C GLN A 61 1.88 11.95 13.50
N ASN A 62 2.91 11.53 12.75
CA ASN A 62 2.94 10.33 11.91
C ASN A 62 1.73 10.24 10.96
N ASN A 63 1.96 10.28 9.65
CA ASN A 63 0.89 10.10 8.67
C ASN A 63 0.92 8.67 8.12
N HIS A 64 -0.20 7.96 8.26
CA HIS A 64 -0.36 6.61 7.72
C HIS A 64 -1.25 6.60 6.48
N SER A 65 -0.94 5.72 5.54
CA SER A 65 -1.75 5.48 4.35
C SER A 65 -1.73 4.02 3.95
N ILE A 66 -2.85 3.49 3.48
CA ILE A 66 -2.82 2.25 2.68
C ILE A 66 -2.07 2.57 1.40
N TYR A 67 -1.10 1.73 1.08
CA TYR A 67 -0.22 1.86 -0.08
C TYR A 67 -0.33 0.61 -0.94
N ILE A 68 -0.63 0.81 -2.22
CA ILE A 68 -0.72 -0.26 -3.21
C ILE A 68 0.12 0.15 -4.40
N ALA A 69 1.07 -0.69 -4.81
CA ALA A 69 1.95 -0.41 -5.93
C ALA A 69 2.07 -1.58 -6.88
N PHE A 70 1.88 -1.31 -8.17
CA PHE A 70 2.04 -2.29 -9.24
C PHE A 70 3.41 -2.17 -9.91
N LYS A 71 4.05 -3.28 -10.26
CA LYS A 71 5.33 -3.24 -10.98
C LYS A 71 5.19 -2.79 -12.43
N SER A 72 4.21 -3.34 -13.16
CA SER A 72 4.02 -3.03 -14.58
C SER A 72 3.08 -1.84 -14.81
N LYS A 73 3.42 -1.02 -15.81
CA LYS A 73 2.69 0.19 -16.23
C LYS A 73 1.38 -0.12 -16.97
N VAL A 74 1.23 -1.34 -17.49
CA VAL A 74 0.12 -1.70 -18.39
C VAL A 74 -1.16 -2.03 -17.62
N MET A 75 -1.03 -2.25 -16.31
CA MET A 75 -2.14 -2.75 -15.53
C MET A 75 -3.01 -1.63 -14.99
N THR A 76 -4.25 -1.61 -15.45
CA THR A 76 -5.27 -0.69 -14.96
C THR A 76 -6.23 -1.48 -14.08
N ALA A 77 -6.08 -1.35 -12.76
CA ALA A 77 -7.10 -1.85 -11.84
C ALA A 77 -8.41 -1.11 -12.12
N SER A 78 -9.50 -1.86 -12.30
CA SER A 78 -10.83 -1.27 -12.53
C SER A 78 -11.32 -0.52 -11.30
N SER A 79 -11.00 -1.02 -10.10
CA SER A 79 -11.20 -0.33 -8.85
C SER A 79 -10.34 -0.91 -7.74
N ILE A 80 -10.02 -0.08 -6.76
CA ILE A 80 -9.34 -0.48 -5.53
C ILE A 80 -10.12 0.10 -4.35
N ARG A 81 -10.48 -0.77 -3.39
CA ARG A 81 -11.30 -0.39 -2.24
C ARG A 81 -10.79 -1.08 -0.98
N SER A 82 -10.86 -0.35 0.13
CA SER A 82 -10.72 -0.84 1.49
C SER A 82 -12.13 -1.04 2.08
N SER A 83 -12.32 -2.11 2.85
CA SER A 83 -13.57 -2.35 3.59
C SER A 83 -13.86 -1.27 4.62
N THR A 84 -12.83 -0.66 5.20
CA THR A 84 -12.95 0.35 6.27
C THR A 84 -12.88 1.78 5.73
N PHE A 85 -12.01 2.04 4.74
CA PHE A 85 -11.70 3.40 4.28
C PHE A 85 -12.28 3.72 2.88
N GLY A 86 -12.98 2.77 2.27
CA GLY A 86 -13.66 2.95 1.00
C GLY A 86 -12.70 3.00 -0.19
N LYS A 87 -13.03 3.81 -1.20
CA LYS A 87 -12.24 3.92 -2.44
C LYS A 87 -10.81 4.39 -2.15
N ILE A 88 -9.84 3.73 -2.80
CA ILE A 88 -8.42 4.09 -2.82
C ILE A 88 -8.11 4.60 -4.23
N ASP A 89 -7.77 5.87 -4.34
CA ASP A 89 -7.53 6.53 -5.62
C ASP A 89 -6.05 6.41 -6.06
N PRO A 90 -5.78 6.53 -7.37
CA PRO A 90 -4.41 6.65 -7.86
C PRO A 90 -3.72 7.84 -7.21
N SER A 91 -2.45 7.68 -6.85
CA SER A 91 -1.61 8.79 -6.44
C SER A 91 -1.00 9.48 -7.68
N PRO A 92 -0.41 10.67 -7.52
CA PRO A 92 0.34 11.32 -8.59
C PRO A 92 1.57 10.51 -9.05
N GLU A 93 2.06 9.58 -8.23
CA GLU A 93 3.14 8.67 -8.61
C GLU A 93 2.58 7.55 -9.47
N GLU A 94 3.12 7.39 -10.69
CA GLU A 94 2.69 6.32 -11.59
C GLU A 94 2.74 4.95 -10.90
N ARG A 95 1.62 4.21 -11.00
CA ARG A 95 1.41 2.84 -10.50
C ARG A 95 1.19 2.72 -8.98
N VAL A 96 1.04 3.84 -8.28
CA VAL A 96 0.77 3.84 -6.84
C VAL A 96 -0.66 4.30 -6.58
N TYR A 97 -1.31 3.66 -5.62
CA TYR A 97 -2.59 4.04 -5.07
C TYR A 97 -2.41 4.28 -3.57
N LEU A 98 -2.99 5.36 -3.09
CA LEU A 98 -2.79 5.82 -1.72
C LEU A 98 -4.12 6.25 -1.11
N LYS A 99 -4.33 5.84 0.14
CA LYS A 99 -5.45 6.32 0.96
C LYS A 99 -4.95 6.67 2.34
N LYS A 100 -5.09 7.94 2.75
CA LYS A 100 -4.80 8.35 4.12
C LYS A 100 -5.74 7.61 5.08
N ILE A 101 -5.19 7.09 6.17
CA ILE A 101 -5.92 6.31 7.16
C ILE A 101 -5.61 6.77 8.59
N ASP A 102 -6.52 6.44 9.49
CA ASP A 102 -6.24 6.32 10.91
C ASP A 102 -5.81 4.87 11.17
N LYS A 103 -4.52 4.66 11.52
CA LYS A 103 -3.96 3.32 11.73
C LYS A 103 -4.73 2.54 12.80
N LYS A 104 -5.31 3.21 13.80
CA LYS A 104 -6.08 2.55 14.87
C LYS A 104 -7.35 1.86 14.35
N LYS A 105 -7.84 2.25 13.18
CA LYS A 105 -9.04 1.65 12.54
C LYS A 105 -8.70 0.51 11.58
N LEU A 106 -7.42 0.17 11.40
CA LEU A 106 -6.97 -0.80 10.41
C LEU A 106 -7.14 -2.27 10.85
N ILE A 107 -7.51 -2.49 12.12
CA ILE A 107 -7.49 -3.80 12.84
C ILE A 107 -8.05 -4.97 12.03
N THR A 108 -9.13 -4.78 11.28
CA THR A 108 -9.80 -5.83 10.49
C THR A 108 -9.97 -5.45 9.01
N ASP A 109 -9.19 -4.49 8.51
CA ASP A 109 -9.38 -4.00 7.15
C ASP A 109 -8.99 -5.03 6.09
N THR A 110 -9.73 -5.01 4.99
CA THR A 110 -9.49 -5.82 3.80
C THR A 110 -9.45 -4.92 2.58
N VAL A 111 -8.39 -5.07 1.79
CA VAL A 111 -8.20 -4.39 0.52
C VAL A 111 -8.60 -5.32 -0.62
N TYR A 112 -9.47 -4.81 -1.49
CA TYR A 112 -9.92 -5.45 -2.72
C TYR A 112 -9.33 -4.73 -3.91
N ILE A 113 -8.60 -5.46 -4.76
CA ILE A 113 -8.07 -4.98 -6.03
C ILE A 113 -8.83 -5.69 -7.14
N SER A 114 -9.69 -4.94 -7.84
CA SER A 114 -10.52 -5.49 -8.91
C SER A 114 -9.82 -5.30 -10.25
N LEU A 115 -9.45 -6.40 -10.90
CA LEU A 115 -9.12 -6.44 -12.32
C LEU A 115 -10.39 -6.81 -13.12
N PRO A 116 -10.44 -6.57 -14.44
CA PRO A 116 -11.63 -6.85 -15.25
C PRO A 116 -12.23 -8.26 -15.10
N ASN A 117 -11.39 -9.26 -14.82
CA ASN A 117 -11.77 -10.67 -14.74
C ASN A 117 -11.69 -11.27 -13.33
N LYS A 118 -11.08 -10.58 -12.36
CA LYS A 118 -10.78 -11.16 -11.04
C LYS A 118 -10.63 -10.10 -9.97
N VAL A 119 -11.08 -10.42 -8.76
CA VAL A 119 -10.85 -9.61 -7.56
C VAL A 119 -9.81 -10.29 -6.69
N TYR A 120 -8.74 -9.57 -6.36
CA TYR A 120 -7.72 -9.99 -5.41
C TYR A 120 -7.98 -9.36 -4.05
N THR A 121 -7.86 -10.17 -3.00
CA THR A 121 -8.22 -9.79 -1.63
C THR A 121 -7.02 -9.89 -0.70
N PHE A 122 -6.77 -8.82 0.06
CA PHE A 122 -5.65 -8.70 1.00
C PHE A 122 -6.17 -8.27 2.36
N TYR A 123 -5.98 -9.09 3.40
CA TYR A 123 -6.38 -8.74 4.76
C TYR A 123 -5.23 -8.10 5.52
N TYR A 124 -5.55 -7.09 6.31
CA TYR A 124 -4.60 -6.55 7.27
C TYR A 124 -4.30 -7.61 8.33
N LYS A 125 -3.02 -7.81 8.60
CA LYS A 125 -2.55 -8.62 9.72
C LYS A 125 -1.46 -7.84 10.41
N GLU A 126 -1.79 -7.32 11.59
CA GLU A 126 -0.80 -6.75 12.49
C GLU A 126 0.27 -7.81 12.77
N ASN A 127 1.53 -7.43 12.55
CA ASN A 127 2.69 -8.28 12.81
C ASN A 127 3.09 -8.22 14.28
#